data_AF-A0AAW2RPI8-F1
#
_entry.id   AF-A0AAW2RPI8-F1
#
_cell.length_a   1.000
_cell.length_b   1.000
_cell.length_c   1.000
_cell.angle_alpha   90.00
_cell.angle_beta   90.00
_cell.angle_gamma   90.00
#
_symmetry.space_group_name_H-M   'P 1'
#
loop_
_entity.id
_entity.type
_entity.pdbx_description
1 polymer ?
#
loop_
_entity_poly.entity_id
_entity_poly.type
_entity_poly.pdbx_seq_one_letter_code
_entity_poly.pdbx_strand_id
1 'polypeptide(L)'
;MKNNISNGTKLILLHPYIQKQGSSNRLWLLAFVSLLTLAFLATLIYTRDSISISTSAAATAAVAASSPPLSSAVSRALLHYASNSNSTDRMSYTDIKQIADALRQCSRPCNFLVFGLTHETLLWKALNHNGRTVFIDENRYYAAYIEEKYPRSKPTTCSTARS
;
A
#
# COMPACT_ATOMS: atom_id res chain seq x y z
N MET A 1 54.79 48.22 41.96
CA MET A 1 54.06 49.33 41.32
C MET A 1 54.68 49.62 39.96
N LYS A 2 53.86 50.04 39.00
CA LYS A 2 54.17 50.58 37.65
C LYS A 2 54.06 49.58 36.48
N ASN A 3 52.92 49.67 35.81
CA ASN A 3 52.63 49.12 34.48
C ASN A 3 53.48 49.84 33.42
N ASN A 4 53.82 49.16 32.32
CA ASN A 4 54.03 49.86 31.06
C ASN A 4 53.51 49.05 29.88
N ILE A 5 52.64 49.72 29.12
CA ILE A 5 51.93 49.29 27.92
C ILE A 5 52.86 49.59 26.75
N SER A 6 53.16 48.61 25.90
CA SER A 6 53.67 48.88 24.56
C SER A 6 52.81 48.20 23.51
N ASN A 7 52.19 49.07 22.72
CA ASN A 7 51.38 48.79 21.55
C ASN A 7 52.21 48.07 20.48
N GLY A 8 51.68 46.97 19.98
CA GLY A 8 52.23 46.25 18.84
C GLY A 8 51.14 45.45 18.15
N THR A 9 50.14 46.14 17.61
CA THR A 9 49.14 45.56 16.71
C THR A 9 49.82 45.06 15.44
N LYS A 10 50.36 43.83 15.48
CA LYS A 10 50.53 43.04 14.26
C LYS A 10 49.13 42.62 13.83
N LEU A 11 48.48 43.51 13.08
CA LEU A 11 47.31 43.21 12.28
C LEU A 11 47.62 41.92 11.53
N ILE A 12 46.89 40.88 11.92
CA ILE A 12 46.85 39.59 11.27
C ILE A 12 46.39 39.90 9.84
N LEU A 13 47.36 39.99 8.93
CA LEU A 13 47.12 40.04 7.50
C LEU A 13 46.69 38.63 7.07
N LEU A 14 45.50 38.22 7.52
CA LEU A 14 44.73 37.16 6.89
C LEU A 14 44.38 37.72 5.52
N HIS A 15 45.29 37.50 4.59
CA HIS A 15 45.04 37.53 3.17
C HIS A 15 43.73 36.74 2.96
N PRO A 16 42.60 37.36 2.58
CA PRO A 16 41.46 36.59 2.17
C PRO A 16 41.88 35.97 0.84
N TYR A 17 42.42 34.76 0.93
CA TYR A 17 42.70 33.94 -0.22
C TYR A 17 41.38 33.77 -0.95
N ILE A 18 41.29 34.53 -2.04
CA ILE A 18 40.27 34.54 -3.06
C ILE A 18 39.66 33.14 -3.13
N GLN A 19 38.42 33.04 -2.65
CA GLN A 19 37.56 31.87 -2.82
C GLN A 19 37.38 31.69 -4.32
N LYS A 20 38.33 30.95 -4.90
CA LYS A 20 38.48 30.70 -6.32
C LYS A 20 37.23 29.96 -6.80
N GLN A 21 36.27 30.73 -7.30
CA GLN A 21 35.42 30.49 -8.46
C GLN A 21 35.44 29.04 -8.99
N GLY A 22 34.87 28.13 -8.20
CA GLY A 22 34.59 26.74 -8.57
C GLY A 22 33.25 26.26 -8.00
N SER A 23 32.40 27.20 -7.58
CA SER A 23 31.16 26.92 -6.86
C SER A 23 29.94 26.82 -7.78
N SER A 24 29.93 27.44 -8.96
CA SER A 24 28.73 27.52 -9.81
C SER A 24 28.19 26.15 -10.22
N ASN A 25 29.05 25.22 -10.66
CA ASN A 25 28.62 23.86 -11.02
C ASN A 25 28.13 23.07 -9.80
N ARG A 26 28.76 23.25 -8.62
CA ARG A 26 28.32 22.57 -7.38
C ARG A 26 27.01 23.14 -6.86
N LEU A 27 26.84 24.47 -6.91
CA LEU A 27 25.59 25.16 -6.59
C LEU A 27 24.48 24.77 -7.55
N TRP A 28 24.78 24.63 -8.85
CA TRP A 28 23.81 24.19 -9.85
C TRP A 28 23.41 22.72 -9.66
N LEU A 29 24.36 21.83 -9.34
CA LEU A 29 24.07 20.45 -8.97
C LEU A 29 23.19 20.38 -7.71
N LEU A 30 23.48 21.18 -6.68
CA LEU A 30 22.66 21.23 -5.47
C LEU A 30 21.24 21.74 -5.76
N ALA A 31 21.11 22.76 -6.61
CA ALA A 31 19.82 23.28 -7.05
C ALA A 31 19.04 22.23 -7.85
N PHE A 32 19.71 21.50 -8.75
CA PHE A 32 19.10 20.46 -9.57
C PHE A 32 18.65 19.27 -8.71
N VAL A 33 19.48 18.81 -7.78
CA VAL A 33 19.13 17.72 -6.85
C VAL A 33 17.96 18.14 -5.96
N SER A 34 18.00 19.36 -5.41
CA SER A 34 16.89 19.91 -4.60
C SER A 34 15.59 19.95 -5.40
N LEU A 35 15.63 20.49 -6.63
CA LEU A 35 14.47 20.53 -7.53
C LEU A 35 13.93 19.13 -7.84
N LEU A 36 14.82 18.17 -8.14
CA LEU A 36 14.44 16.79 -8.43
C LEU A 36 13.77 16.13 -7.22
N THR A 37 14.31 16.34 -6.02
CA THR A 37 13.70 15.82 -4.78
C THR A 37 12.33 16.44 -4.51
N LEU A 38 12.17 17.75 -4.73
CA LEU A 38 10.89 18.44 -4.52
C LEU A 38 9.86 18.01 -5.56
N ALA A 39 10.26 17.88 -6.82
CA ALA A 39 9.40 17.37 -7.89
C ALA A 39 8.96 15.92 -7.62
N PHE A 40 9.87 15.07 -7.12
CA PHE A 40 9.53 13.70 -6.75
C PHE A 40 8.56 13.65 -5.57
N LEU A 41 8.78 14.47 -4.53
CA LEU A 41 7.87 14.56 -3.38
C LEU A 41 6.49 15.10 -3.79
N ALA A 42 6.47 16.15 -4.61
CA ALA A 42 5.24 16.69 -5.18
C ALA A 42 4.51 15.64 -6.02
N THR A 43 5.24 14.89 -6.88
CA THR A 43 4.67 13.80 -7.67
C THR A 43 4.09 12.72 -6.78
N LEU A 44 4.77 12.30 -5.71
CA LEU A 44 4.24 11.30 -4.77
C LEU A 44 2.99 11.78 -4.04
N ILE A 45 2.92 13.05 -3.64
CA ILE A 45 1.74 13.63 -2.98
C ILE A 45 0.59 13.76 -3.98
N TYR A 46 0.86 14.30 -5.17
CA TYR A 46 -0.14 14.52 -6.22
C TYR A 46 -0.65 13.20 -6.82
N THR A 47 0.22 12.18 -6.93
CA THR A 47 -0.19 10.81 -7.32
C THR A 47 -1.01 10.15 -6.22
N ARG A 48 -0.73 10.39 -4.93
CA ARG A 48 -1.62 9.90 -3.85
C ARG A 48 -3.02 10.50 -3.93
N ASP A 49 -3.14 11.80 -4.21
CA ASP A 49 -4.45 12.45 -4.36
C ASP A 49 -5.15 12.05 -5.66
N SER A 50 -4.42 11.87 -6.77
CA SER A 50 -5.02 11.42 -8.04
C SER A 50 -5.35 9.91 -8.09
N ILE A 51 -4.65 9.05 -7.34
CA ILE A 51 -5.05 7.66 -7.12
C ILE A 51 -6.33 7.60 -6.26
N SER A 52 -6.55 8.57 -5.37
CA SER A 52 -7.80 8.68 -4.60
C SER A 52 -9.01 9.11 -5.46
N ILE A 53 -8.79 9.78 -6.60
CA ILE A 53 -9.86 10.43 -7.38
C ILE A 53 -10.19 9.69 -8.70
N SER A 54 -9.34 8.78 -9.20
CA SER A 54 -9.63 7.99 -10.42
C SER A 54 -10.24 6.60 -10.17
N THR A 55 -11.02 6.43 -9.10
CA THR A 55 -12.00 5.33 -9.06
C THR A 55 -13.36 5.90 -9.45
N SER A 56 -13.65 5.81 -10.74
CA SER A 56 -14.90 6.24 -11.37
C SER A 56 -16.12 5.93 -10.48
N ALA A 57 -16.85 7.00 -10.18
CA ALA A 57 -18.19 6.93 -9.63
C ALA A 57 -19.10 6.12 -10.58
N ALA A 58 -19.33 4.86 -10.25
CA ALA A 58 -20.57 4.18 -10.55
C ALA A 58 -21.33 4.06 -9.22
N ALA A 59 -21.94 5.16 -8.81
CA ALA A 59 -22.88 5.18 -7.70
C ALA A 59 -24.13 4.39 -8.11
N THR A 60 -24.11 3.08 -7.88
CA THR A 60 -25.35 2.33 -7.68
C THR A 60 -25.67 2.45 -6.20
N ALA A 61 -26.73 3.21 -5.91
CA ALA A 61 -27.32 3.31 -4.59
C ALA A 61 -27.90 1.94 -4.18
N ALA A 62 -27.03 1.05 -3.69
CA ALA A 62 -27.46 -0.11 -2.95
C ALA A 62 -27.54 0.31 -1.47
N VAL A 63 -28.77 0.33 -0.97
CA VAL A 63 -29.15 0.55 0.42
C VAL A 63 -28.15 -0.18 1.31
N ALA A 64 -27.30 0.57 2.01
CA ALA A 64 -26.40 0.02 3.01
C ALA A 64 -27.24 -0.45 4.20
N ALA A 65 -27.81 -1.64 4.08
CA ALA A 65 -28.11 -2.44 5.25
C ALA A 65 -26.76 -2.67 5.92
N SER A 66 -26.50 -1.96 7.02
CA SER A 66 -25.30 -2.14 7.83
C SER A 66 -25.35 -3.54 8.44
N SER A 67 -24.98 -4.55 7.66
CA SER A 67 -24.84 -5.92 8.14
C SER A 67 -23.78 -5.88 9.24
N PRO A 68 -24.07 -6.46 10.43
CA PRO A 68 -23.15 -6.43 11.54
C PRO A 68 -21.81 -7.05 11.14
N PRO A 69 -20.69 -6.60 11.74
CA PRO A 69 -19.39 -7.21 11.47
C PRO A 69 -19.44 -8.72 11.73
N LEU A 70 -18.72 -9.48 10.91
CA LEU A 70 -18.62 -10.94 11.08
C LEU A 70 -18.21 -11.27 12.52
N SER A 71 -19.00 -12.10 13.19
CA SER A 71 -18.73 -12.51 14.57
C SER A 71 -17.35 -13.16 14.69
N SER A 72 -16.61 -12.82 15.76
CA SER A 72 -15.28 -13.35 16.04
C SER A 72 -15.27 -14.86 16.26
N ALA A 73 -16.41 -15.45 16.64
CA ALA A 73 -16.57 -16.90 16.74
C ALA A 73 -16.63 -17.54 15.35
N VAL A 74 -17.39 -16.96 14.43
CA VAL A 74 -17.50 -17.43 13.04
C VAL A 74 -16.17 -17.31 12.32
N SER A 75 -15.45 -16.20 12.47
CA SER A 75 -14.14 -16.03 11.83
C SER A 75 -13.13 -17.07 12.31
N ARG A 76 -13.11 -17.40 13.62
CA ARG A 76 -12.23 -18.44 14.18
C ARG A 76 -12.63 -19.84 13.71
N ALA A 77 -13.92 -20.13 13.64
CA ALA A 77 -14.40 -21.41 13.12
C ALA A 77 -14.01 -21.59 11.64
N LEU A 78 -14.20 -20.57 10.81
CA LEU A 78 -13.78 -20.58 9.40
C LEU A 78 -12.28 -20.85 9.26
N LEU A 79 -11.47 -20.19 10.10
CA LEU A 79 -10.02 -20.39 10.11
C LEU A 79 -9.64 -21.84 10.45
N HIS A 80 -10.25 -22.39 11.51
CA HIS A 80 -10.01 -23.76 11.96
C HIS A 80 -10.42 -24.80 10.92
N TYR A 81 -11.59 -24.64 10.30
CA TYR A 81 -12.04 -25.58 9.27
C TYR A 81 -11.27 -25.44 7.95
N ALA A 82 -10.82 -24.23 7.60
CA ALA A 82 -10.00 -24.03 6.42
C ALA A 82 -8.62 -24.70 6.57
N SER A 83 -7.97 -24.53 7.73
CA SER A 83 -6.66 -25.15 7.99
C SER A 83 -6.71 -26.67 8.10
N ASN A 84 -7.84 -27.22 8.57
CA ASN A 84 -8.02 -28.66 8.75
C ASN A 84 -8.67 -29.35 7.54
N SER A 85 -8.78 -28.67 6.40
CA SER A 85 -9.30 -29.26 5.16
C SER A 85 -8.41 -30.43 4.68
N ASN A 86 -8.92 -31.32 3.82
CA ASN A 86 -8.13 -32.43 3.26
C ASN A 86 -7.49 -32.12 1.89
N SER A 87 -7.41 -30.85 1.51
CA SER A 87 -6.83 -30.39 0.23
C SER A 87 -5.30 -30.32 0.26
N THR A 88 -4.59 -30.96 -0.68
CA THR A 88 -3.12 -31.03 -0.66
C THR A 88 -2.44 -29.66 -0.77
N ASP A 89 -3.04 -28.72 -1.51
CA ASP A 89 -2.48 -27.39 -1.78
C ASP A 89 -2.93 -26.30 -0.78
N ARG A 90 -3.22 -26.69 0.47
CA ARG A 90 -3.72 -25.75 1.48
C ARG A 90 -2.59 -24.94 2.11
N MET A 91 -2.88 -23.69 2.44
CA MET A 91 -1.99 -22.84 3.22
C MET A 91 -1.95 -23.29 4.70
N SER A 92 -0.80 -23.12 5.38
CA SER A 92 -0.66 -23.46 6.80
C SER A 92 -1.59 -22.61 7.67
N TYR A 93 -2.05 -23.17 8.81
CA TYR A 93 -2.85 -22.41 9.79
C TYR A 93 -2.17 -21.11 10.23
N THR A 94 -0.84 -21.12 10.40
CA THR A 94 -0.07 -19.94 10.79
C THR A 94 -0.23 -18.80 9.80
N ASP A 95 -0.13 -19.11 8.51
CA ASP A 95 -0.08 -18.11 7.47
C ASP A 95 -1.49 -17.62 7.15
N ILE A 96 -2.46 -18.54 7.14
CA ILE A 96 -3.89 -18.21 7.06
C ILE A 96 -4.28 -17.26 8.20
N LYS A 97 -3.81 -17.52 9.42
CA LYS A 97 -4.08 -16.68 10.60
C LYS A 97 -3.47 -15.29 10.45
N GLN A 98 -2.24 -15.17 9.96
CA GLN A 98 -1.60 -13.88 9.74
C GLN A 98 -2.40 -13.01 8.76
N ILE A 99 -2.86 -13.59 7.64
CA ILE A 99 -3.68 -12.88 6.65
C ILE A 99 -5.04 -12.50 7.27
N ALA A 100 -5.68 -13.40 8.00
CA ALA A 100 -6.95 -13.13 8.65
C ALA A 100 -6.84 -12.01 9.70
N ASP A 101 -5.75 -11.97 10.48
CA ASP A 101 -5.50 -10.91 11.46
C ASP A 101 -5.27 -9.56 10.76
N ALA A 102 -4.54 -9.53 9.64
CA ALA A 102 -4.37 -8.34 8.82
C ALA A 102 -5.71 -7.82 8.26
N LEU A 103 -6.57 -8.71 7.75
CA LEU A 103 -7.92 -8.35 7.28
C LEU A 103 -8.80 -7.83 8.40
N ARG A 104 -8.64 -8.33 9.64
CA ARG A 104 -9.42 -7.85 10.80
C ARG A 104 -8.99 -6.47 11.26
N GLN A 105 -7.70 -6.15 11.13
CA GLN A 105 -7.15 -4.84 11.47
C GLN A 105 -7.46 -3.76 10.40
N CYS A 106 -7.83 -4.18 9.20
CA CYS A 106 -8.20 -3.27 8.11
C CYS A 106 -9.45 -2.43 8.44
N SER A 107 -9.41 -1.14 8.15
CA SER A 107 -10.56 -0.25 8.26
C SER A 107 -11.64 -0.65 7.25
N ARG A 108 -12.89 -0.79 7.72
CA ARG A 108 -14.02 -1.19 6.86
C ARG A 108 -14.59 0.03 6.12
N PRO A 109 -14.93 -0.08 4.82
CA PRO A 109 -14.84 -1.27 3.97
C PRO A 109 -13.40 -1.56 3.50
N CYS A 110 -12.95 -2.82 3.62
CA CYS A 110 -11.59 -3.20 3.24
C CYS A 110 -11.52 -3.62 1.75
N ASN A 111 -10.55 -3.07 1.02
CA ASN A 111 -10.22 -3.51 -0.33
C ASN A 111 -9.14 -4.59 -0.26
N PHE A 112 -9.48 -5.82 -0.64
CA PHE A 112 -8.57 -6.95 -0.62
C PHE A 112 -8.33 -7.46 -2.04
N LEU A 113 -7.06 -7.52 -2.45
CA LEU A 113 -6.64 -8.02 -3.75
C LEU A 113 -5.86 -9.31 -3.56
N VAL A 114 -6.27 -10.36 -4.25
CA VAL A 114 -5.64 -11.68 -4.19
C VAL A 114 -5.20 -12.09 -5.60
N PHE A 115 -3.94 -12.48 -5.73
CA PHE A 115 -3.39 -13.06 -6.95
C PHE A 115 -3.41 -14.59 -6.84
N GLY A 116 -3.96 -15.24 -7.85
CA GLY A 116 -4.25 -16.67 -7.88
C GLY A 116 -5.58 -17.01 -7.22
N LEU A 117 -6.30 -17.94 -7.82
CA LEU A 117 -7.45 -18.61 -7.24
C LEU A 117 -6.99 -19.87 -6.51
N THR A 118 -7.11 -19.86 -5.20
CA THR A 118 -6.71 -20.98 -4.34
C THR A 118 -7.91 -21.58 -3.63
N HIS A 119 -7.68 -22.62 -2.84
CA HIS A 119 -8.72 -23.22 -2.02
C HIS A 119 -9.32 -22.23 -0.99
N GLU A 120 -8.54 -21.22 -0.58
CA GLU A 120 -8.90 -20.20 0.39
C GLU A 120 -9.68 -19.02 -0.21
N THR A 121 -9.93 -18.98 -1.53
CA THR A 121 -10.71 -17.92 -2.18
C THR A 121 -12.04 -17.64 -1.46
N LEU A 122 -12.76 -18.69 -1.04
CA LEU A 122 -14.00 -18.55 -0.29
C LEU A 122 -13.79 -18.04 1.14
N LEU A 123 -12.70 -18.46 1.79
CA LEU A 123 -12.33 -17.98 3.12
C LEU A 123 -12.08 -16.47 3.09
N TRP A 124 -11.31 -15.99 2.12
CA TRP A 124 -11.00 -14.58 1.91
C TRP A 124 -12.26 -13.74 1.68
N LYS A 125 -13.20 -14.26 0.89
CA LYS A 125 -14.47 -13.59 0.66
C LYS A 125 -15.36 -13.57 1.91
N ALA A 126 -15.37 -14.65 2.69
CA ALA A 126 -16.15 -14.72 3.93
C ALA A 126 -15.58 -13.79 5.02
N LEU A 127 -14.25 -13.75 5.18
CA LEU A 127 -13.58 -12.92 6.19
C LEU A 127 -13.70 -11.42 5.88
N ASN A 128 -13.62 -11.03 4.60
CA ASN A 128 -13.79 -9.64 4.18
C ASN A 128 -15.28 -9.24 4.07
N HIS A 129 -16.04 -9.47 5.14
CA HIS A 129 -17.47 -9.13 5.17
C HIS A 129 -17.67 -7.62 5.02
N ASN A 130 -18.60 -7.23 4.14
CA ASN A 130 -18.88 -5.84 3.71
C ASN A 130 -17.69 -5.13 3.02
N GLY A 131 -16.62 -5.83 2.70
CA GLY A 131 -15.49 -5.31 1.94
C GLY A 131 -15.54 -5.72 0.46
N ARG A 132 -14.60 -5.19 -0.31
CA ARG A 132 -14.42 -5.55 -1.73
C ARG A 132 -13.22 -6.48 -1.85
N THR A 133 -13.46 -7.71 -2.30
CA THR A 133 -12.37 -8.65 -2.63
C THR A 133 -12.33 -8.89 -4.14
N VAL A 134 -11.16 -8.67 -4.73
CA VAL A 134 -10.88 -8.91 -6.16
C VAL A 134 -9.86 -10.03 -6.28
N PHE A 135 -10.14 -10.99 -7.15
CA PHE A 135 -9.25 -12.11 -7.46
C PHE A 135 -8.74 -11.95 -8.88
N ILE A 136 -7.44 -12.12 -9.08
CA ILE A 136 -6.77 -12.09 -10.39
C ILE A 136 -6.11 -13.45 -10.61
N ASP A 137 -6.43 -14.12 -11.71
CA ASP A 137 -5.84 -15.40 -12.08
C ASP A 137 -5.45 -15.39 -13.56
N GLU A 138 -4.43 -16.16 -13.92
CA GLU A 138 -3.94 -16.30 -15.29
C GLU A 138 -4.87 -17.19 -16.14
N ASN A 139 -5.55 -18.16 -15.51
CA ASN A 139 -6.39 -19.12 -16.20
C ASN A 139 -7.86 -18.65 -16.23
N ARG A 140 -8.25 -18.06 -17.37
CA ARG A 140 -9.63 -17.61 -17.61
C ARG A 140 -10.69 -18.72 -17.48
N TYR A 141 -10.34 -19.97 -17.79
CA TYR A 141 -11.29 -21.09 -17.71
C TYR A 141 -11.51 -21.51 -16.26
N TYR A 142 -10.45 -21.49 -15.45
CA TYR A 142 -10.56 -21.78 -14.02
C TYR A 142 -11.32 -20.67 -13.28
N ALA A 143 -11.08 -19.41 -13.64
CA ALA A 143 -11.87 -18.28 -13.14
C ALA A 143 -13.36 -18.45 -13.45
N ALA A 144 -13.71 -18.74 -14.71
CA ALA A 144 -15.10 -18.98 -15.10
C ALA A 144 -15.72 -20.18 -14.36
N TYR A 145 -14.97 -21.28 -14.18
CA TYR A 145 -15.43 -22.45 -13.41
C TYR A 145 -15.75 -22.11 -11.95
N ILE A 146 -14.87 -21.34 -11.28
CA ILE A 146 -15.10 -20.91 -9.89
C ILE A 146 -16.30 -19.96 -9.79
N GLU A 147 -16.50 -19.07 -10.77
CA GLU A 147 -17.66 -18.19 -10.83
C GLU A 147 -18.98 -18.96 -11.01
N GLU A 148 -18.98 -20.00 -11.85
CA GLU A 148 -20.13 -20.88 -12.03
C GLU A 148 -20.41 -21.71 -10.79
N LYS A 149 -19.36 -22.27 -10.18
CA LYS A 149 -19.47 -23.11 -8.97
C LYS A 149 -19.98 -22.33 -7.76
N TYR A 150 -19.64 -21.05 -7.66
CA TYR A 150 -20.02 -20.19 -6.54
C TYR A 150 -20.75 -18.93 -7.03
N PRO A 151 -22.00 -19.05 -7.52
CA PRO A 151 -22.72 -17.96 -8.16
C PRO A 151 -23.16 -16.87 -7.18
N ARG A 152 -23.26 -17.18 -5.88
CA ARG A 152 -23.52 -16.22 -4.80
C ARG A 152 -22.27 -15.44 -4.40
N SER A 153 -21.10 -15.81 -4.91
CA SER A 153 -19.81 -15.17 -4.62
C SER A 153 -19.20 -14.48 -5.83
N LYS A 154 -20.00 -14.09 -6.85
CA LYS A 154 -19.53 -13.29 -7.98
C LYS A 154 -18.64 -12.14 -7.48
N PRO A 155 -17.36 -12.09 -7.86
CA PRO A 155 -16.57 -10.88 -7.70
C PRO A 155 -17.31 -9.80 -8.48
N THR A 156 -17.50 -8.62 -7.91
CA THR A 156 -18.22 -7.53 -8.60
C THR A 156 -17.55 -7.13 -9.92
N THR A 157 -16.32 -7.58 -10.20
CA THR A 157 -15.67 -7.44 -11.50
C THR A 157 -14.56 -8.48 -11.65
N CYS A 158 -14.83 -9.63 -12.27
CA CYS A 158 -13.78 -10.29 -13.05
C CYS A 158 -13.92 -9.71 -14.47
N SER A 159 -13.24 -8.60 -14.73
CA SER A 159 -13.19 -8.04 -16.08
C SER A 159 -12.37 -9.01 -16.91
N THR A 160 -13.06 -9.88 -17.66
CA THR A 160 -12.45 -10.63 -18.74
C THR A 160 -11.98 -9.60 -19.76
N ALA A 161 -10.69 -9.26 -19.73
CA ALA A 161 -10.04 -8.58 -20.84
C ALA A 161 -10.07 -9.56 -22.03
N ARG A 162 -11.15 -9.47 -22.81
CA ARG A 162 -11.29 -10.13 -24.09
C ARG A 162 -10.43 -9.33 -25.07
N SER A 163 -9.17 -9.72 -25.22
CA SER A 163 -8.37 -9.39 -26.41
C SER A 163 -8.82 -10.23 -27.59
#